data_AF-A0AAE7TLN9-F1
#
_entry.id   AF-A0AAE7TLN9-F1
#
_cell.length_a   1.000
_cell.length_b   1.000
_cell.length_c   1.000
_cell.angle_alpha   90.00
_cell.angle_beta   90.00
_cell.angle_gamma   90.00
#
_symmetry.space_group_name_H-M   'P 1'
#
loop_
_entity.id
_entity.type
_entity.pdbx_description
1 polymer ?
#
loop_
_entity_poly.entity_id
_entity_poly.type
_entity_poly.pdbx_seq_one_letter_code
_entity_poly.pdbx_strand_id
1 'polypeptide(L)'
;MSSSAGSVMFDADVLVLGGGPAGTWAAISAAEHGARVVLADKGFCGTSGATAAAGTGVWYVDPAPERREAAMASREKLGGHLQDRRWMARVLDRTYAQSNQLADWGYPYPADDDGRPQRNSLQGPEYMRLMRKRTKQAGVTILDHSPALELLVDGNGVVAGATGLRRQKGDRWAVNAKAVVIATGGCAFLSKTLGSNVLTGDGYLLAAEAGAEFTSMEFSNAYAISPAFGSVTKTLFYSWSSFTDEQGSVIPGASSKGGRSVIARALRKGPVYAQLDQADAETQRHMRVSQPNFFLPFDRTGIDPFTQRFPITLRLEGTVRGTGGLRIIDDSCATTVPGLYAAGDAATRELICGGFTGGGSHNAAWAMSSGHWAGQGAAEFARQMGTTSGRQAFRRGTVGLRSGGGRPLQGSALARSVQDEVFPYELNYFREAGRLGESLRRLDALWSDASAADAPDEKELLRAREAAAMLATARWMYRSALTRQESRGMHRRDDYPEQDDRYLHLVTSGGLDDVWTSARPLASAQYAEAAE
;
A
#
# COMPACT_ATOMS: atom_id res chain seq x y z
N MET A 1 -33.19 -2.06 10.75
CA MET A 1 -32.37 -0.85 10.51
C MET A 1 -32.79 0.19 11.52
N SER A 2 -31.95 0.56 12.48
CA SER A 2 -32.12 1.88 13.12
C SER A 2 -31.52 2.89 12.15
N SER A 3 -32.38 3.57 11.39
CA SER A 3 -31.97 4.67 10.53
C SER A 3 -31.38 5.75 11.42
N SER A 4 -30.06 5.90 11.42
CA SER A 4 -29.48 7.18 11.81
C SER A 4 -29.98 8.21 10.80
N ALA A 5 -30.87 9.10 11.23
CA ALA A 5 -31.33 10.23 10.43
C ALA A 5 -30.10 10.91 9.79
N GLY A 6 -30.06 11.04 8.46
CA GLY A 6 -28.98 11.73 7.73
C GLY A 6 -27.99 10.89 6.92
N SER A 7 -28.19 9.58 6.73
CA SER A 7 -27.34 8.79 5.82
C SER A 7 -27.95 8.68 4.42
N VAL A 8 -27.18 8.99 3.37
CA VAL A 8 -27.56 8.67 1.98
C VAL A 8 -27.25 7.21 1.68
N MET A 9 -28.25 6.51 1.12
CA MET A 9 -28.19 5.09 0.80
C MET A 9 -27.95 4.89 -0.70
N PHE A 10 -27.10 3.93 -1.03
CA PHE A 10 -26.90 3.45 -2.40
C PHE A 10 -27.00 1.93 -2.44
N ASP A 11 -27.40 1.40 -3.59
CA ASP A 11 -27.32 -0.03 -3.89
C ASP A 11 -26.36 -0.26 -5.05
N ALA A 12 -25.49 -1.25 -4.90
CA ALA A 12 -24.52 -1.65 -5.90
C ALA A 12 -24.43 -3.18 -5.97
N ASP A 13 -23.94 -3.71 -7.08
CA ASP A 13 -23.47 -5.09 -7.13
C ASP A 13 -22.08 -5.17 -6.50
N VAL A 14 -21.20 -4.23 -6.85
CA VAL A 14 -19.83 -4.13 -6.34
C VAL A 14 -19.57 -2.75 -5.75
N LEU A 15 -19.03 -2.72 -4.53
CA LEU A 15 -18.47 -1.52 -3.92
C LEU A 15 -16.94 -1.58 -3.95
N VAL A 16 -16.30 -0.52 -4.44
CA VAL A 16 -14.85 -0.38 -4.42
C VAL A 16 -14.45 0.70 -3.41
N LEU A 17 -13.58 0.37 -2.45
CA LEU A 17 -13.04 1.29 -1.46
C LEU A 17 -11.62 1.71 -1.87
N GLY A 18 -11.46 2.95 -2.32
CA GLY A 18 -10.21 3.53 -2.81
C GLY A 18 -10.26 3.85 -4.31
N GLY A 19 -9.75 5.03 -4.67
CA GLY A 19 -9.75 5.63 -6.01
C GLY A 19 -8.35 5.82 -6.61
N GLY A 20 -7.38 5.04 -6.13
CA GLY A 20 -6.07 4.90 -6.75
C GLY A 20 -6.08 3.99 -7.99
N PRO A 21 -4.92 3.61 -8.53
CA PRO A 21 -4.83 2.75 -9.71
C PRO A 21 -5.60 1.44 -9.56
N ALA A 22 -5.41 0.72 -8.46
CA ALA A 22 -6.09 -0.56 -8.23
C ALA A 22 -7.60 -0.43 -8.16
N GLY A 23 -8.10 0.57 -7.43
CA GLY A 23 -9.55 0.78 -7.30
C GLY A 23 -10.21 1.23 -8.60
N THR A 24 -9.55 2.07 -9.39
CA THR A 24 -10.08 2.47 -10.70
C THR A 24 -10.09 1.32 -11.70
N TRP A 25 -9.05 0.46 -11.72
CA TRP A 25 -9.06 -0.77 -12.52
C TRP A 25 -10.11 -1.78 -12.04
N ALA A 26 -10.31 -1.93 -10.73
CA ALA A 26 -11.35 -2.79 -10.17
C ALA A 26 -12.75 -2.31 -10.54
N ALA A 27 -13.01 -1.00 -10.43
CA ALA A 27 -14.31 -0.45 -10.76
C ALA A 27 -14.63 -0.54 -12.26
N ILE A 28 -13.65 -0.28 -13.13
CA ILE A 28 -13.82 -0.44 -14.58
C ILE A 28 -14.05 -1.91 -14.92
N SER A 29 -13.21 -2.82 -14.42
CA SER A 29 -13.33 -4.26 -14.69
C SER A 29 -14.69 -4.80 -14.21
N ALA A 30 -15.14 -4.46 -13.00
CA ALA A 30 -16.44 -4.88 -12.51
C ALA A 30 -17.60 -4.38 -13.39
N ALA A 31 -17.55 -3.11 -13.82
CA ALA A 31 -18.57 -2.53 -14.69
C ALA A 31 -18.58 -3.16 -16.10
N GLU A 32 -17.40 -3.45 -16.67
CA GLU A 32 -17.27 -4.18 -17.94
C GLU A 32 -17.85 -5.60 -17.86
N HIS A 33 -17.87 -6.21 -16.67
CA HIS A 33 -18.52 -7.48 -16.39
C HIS A 33 -19.99 -7.36 -15.96
N GLY A 34 -20.61 -6.19 -16.20
CA GLY A 34 -22.05 -5.96 -16.04
C GLY A 34 -22.50 -5.62 -14.61
N ALA A 35 -21.57 -5.39 -13.67
CA ALA A 35 -21.92 -4.97 -12.32
C ALA A 35 -22.30 -3.47 -12.28
N ARG A 36 -23.31 -3.12 -11.47
CA ARG A 36 -23.50 -1.74 -11.02
C ARG A 36 -22.48 -1.42 -9.92
N VAL A 37 -21.65 -0.40 -10.15
CA VAL A 37 -20.51 -0.12 -9.27
C VAL A 37 -20.62 1.23 -8.58
N VAL A 38 -20.31 1.24 -7.28
CA VAL A 38 -20.01 2.46 -6.52
C VAL A 38 -18.54 2.41 -6.10
N LEU A 39 -17.81 3.51 -6.28
CA LEU A 39 -16.45 3.70 -5.79
C LEU A 39 -16.44 4.80 -4.75
N ALA A 40 -15.97 4.52 -3.53
CA ALA A 40 -15.79 5.51 -2.47
C ALA A 40 -14.30 5.76 -2.20
N ASP A 41 -13.86 7.01 -2.24
CA ASP A 41 -12.49 7.41 -1.94
C ASP A 41 -12.46 8.46 -0.83
N LYS A 42 -11.57 8.31 0.16
CA LYS A 42 -11.48 9.25 1.29
C LYS A 42 -10.89 10.61 0.93
N GLY A 43 -10.06 10.64 -0.11
CA GLY A 43 -9.54 11.83 -0.75
C GLY A 43 -10.38 12.14 -2.00
N PHE A 44 -9.72 12.22 -3.14
CA PHE A 44 -10.34 12.46 -4.43
C PHE A 44 -9.80 11.44 -5.44
N CYS A 45 -10.70 10.62 -5.99
CA CYS A 45 -10.37 9.61 -6.99
C CYS A 45 -9.71 10.31 -8.19
N GLY A 46 -8.51 9.85 -8.57
CA GLY A 46 -7.75 10.43 -9.68
C GLY A 46 -6.68 11.48 -9.30
N THR A 47 -6.68 12.02 -8.07
CA THR A 47 -5.65 13.01 -7.64
C THR A 47 -5.08 12.75 -6.26
N SER A 48 -5.64 11.82 -5.49
CA SER A 48 -5.14 11.41 -4.18
C SER A 48 -4.32 10.13 -4.24
N GLY A 49 -3.52 9.89 -3.19
CA GLY A 49 -2.67 8.70 -3.06
C GLY A 49 -1.27 8.86 -3.68
N ALA A 50 -0.41 7.88 -3.43
CA ALA A 50 1.02 7.93 -3.80
C ALA A 50 1.23 8.04 -5.32
N THR A 51 0.48 7.28 -6.12
CA THR A 51 0.65 7.28 -7.59
C THR A 51 0.27 8.61 -8.21
N ALA A 52 -0.79 9.28 -7.75
CA ALA A 52 -1.23 10.53 -8.35
C ALA A 52 -0.19 11.66 -8.24
N ALA A 53 0.72 11.57 -7.26
CA ALA A 53 1.68 12.62 -6.95
C ALA A 53 3.09 12.39 -7.57
N ALA A 54 3.33 11.27 -8.26
CA ALA A 54 4.66 10.91 -8.72
C ALA A 54 4.68 10.14 -10.05
N GLY A 55 5.82 10.19 -10.76
CA GLY A 55 6.08 9.28 -11.87
C GLY A 55 6.38 7.88 -11.36
N THR A 56 5.74 6.88 -11.97
CA THR A 56 5.77 5.49 -11.53
C THR A 56 6.17 4.59 -12.70
N GLY A 57 7.25 3.84 -12.54
CA GLY A 57 7.58 2.76 -13.48
C GLY A 57 6.48 1.69 -13.44
N VAL A 58 6.45 0.83 -14.45
CA VAL A 58 5.51 -0.30 -14.55
C VAL A 58 6.31 -1.51 -15.01
N TRP A 59 6.04 -2.69 -14.44
CA TRP A 59 6.70 -3.94 -14.83
C TRP A 59 6.17 -4.45 -16.18
N TYR A 60 6.47 -3.69 -17.23
CA TYR A 60 6.10 -3.94 -18.61
C TYR A 60 7.26 -4.63 -19.32
N VAL A 61 7.05 -5.89 -19.72
CA VAL A 61 8.03 -6.71 -20.42
C VAL A 61 7.35 -7.27 -21.66
N ASP A 62 8.08 -7.36 -22.75
CA ASP A 62 7.62 -8.02 -23.97
C ASP A 62 7.27 -9.50 -23.71
N PRO A 63 6.24 -10.07 -24.36
CA PRO A 63 5.78 -11.45 -24.11
C PRO A 63 6.71 -12.54 -24.63
N ALA A 64 7.88 -12.22 -25.21
CA ALA A 64 8.87 -13.22 -25.57
C ALA A 64 9.32 -14.07 -24.35
N PRO A 65 9.28 -15.41 -24.42
CA PRO A 65 9.52 -16.30 -23.28
C PRO A 65 10.83 -16.02 -22.54
N GLU A 66 11.93 -15.81 -23.26
CA GLU A 66 13.25 -15.56 -22.68
C GLU A 66 13.31 -14.24 -21.90
N ARG A 67 12.58 -13.22 -22.36
CA ARG A 67 12.50 -11.92 -21.68
C ARG A 67 11.65 -12.01 -20.42
N ARG A 68 10.54 -12.77 -20.47
CA ARG A 68 9.68 -13.03 -19.31
C ARG A 68 10.44 -13.81 -18.24
N GLU A 69 11.13 -14.87 -18.64
CA GLU A 69 11.97 -15.67 -17.73
C GLU A 69 13.07 -14.83 -17.08
N ALA A 70 13.81 -14.05 -17.87
CA ALA A 70 14.84 -13.16 -17.34
C ALA A 70 14.26 -12.13 -16.36
N ALA A 71 13.10 -11.54 -16.69
CA ALA A 71 12.42 -10.60 -15.81
C ALA A 71 12.02 -11.24 -14.48
N MET A 72 11.48 -12.46 -14.50
CA MET A 72 11.12 -13.19 -13.28
C MET A 72 12.36 -13.57 -12.46
N ALA A 73 13.33 -14.24 -13.07
CA ALA A 73 14.56 -14.69 -12.42
C ALA A 73 15.34 -13.53 -11.76
N SER A 74 15.34 -12.34 -12.38
CA SER A 74 16.03 -11.15 -11.84
C SER A 74 15.54 -10.70 -10.45
N ARG A 75 14.36 -11.17 -10.03
CA ARG A 75 13.69 -10.75 -8.80
C ARG A 75 13.84 -11.76 -7.67
N GLU A 76 14.10 -13.02 -8.00
CA GLU A 76 13.88 -14.11 -7.06
C GLU A 76 14.80 -14.03 -5.84
N LYS A 77 16.08 -13.74 -6.08
CA LYS A 77 17.06 -13.54 -5.01
C LYS A 77 16.70 -12.35 -4.11
N LEU A 78 16.21 -11.27 -4.70
CA LEU A 78 15.87 -10.06 -3.94
C LEU A 78 14.62 -10.27 -3.08
N GLY A 79 13.64 -11.01 -3.59
CA GLY A 79 12.45 -11.44 -2.84
C GLY A 79 12.72 -12.58 -1.84
N GLY A 80 13.95 -13.07 -1.76
CA GLY A 80 14.33 -14.16 -0.86
C GLY A 80 13.65 -15.49 -1.23
N HIS A 81 13.36 -15.71 -2.51
CA HIS A 81 12.76 -16.95 -3.01
C HIS A 81 11.35 -17.25 -2.47
N LEU A 82 10.61 -16.22 -2.02
CA LEU A 82 9.24 -16.36 -1.49
C LEU A 82 8.13 -16.07 -2.52
N GLN A 83 8.47 -15.58 -3.71
CA GLN A 83 7.50 -15.26 -4.77
C GLN A 83 7.02 -16.52 -5.52
N ASP A 84 5.86 -16.42 -6.14
CA ASP A 84 5.23 -17.47 -6.96
C ASP A 84 5.34 -17.10 -8.46
N ARG A 85 6.09 -17.92 -9.21
CA ARG A 85 6.32 -17.70 -10.66
C ARG A 85 5.02 -17.66 -11.46
N ARG A 86 3.98 -18.40 -11.07
CA ARG A 86 2.69 -18.38 -11.75
C ARG A 86 2.06 -16.99 -11.64
N TRP A 87 2.08 -16.40 -10.45
CA TRP A 87 1.59 -15.04 -10.23
C TRP A 87 2.45 -13.99 -10.93
N MET A 88 3.77 -14.18 -10.98
CA MET A 88 4.67 -13.30 -11.72
C MET A 88 4.34 -13.28 -13.21
N ALA A 89 4.22 -14.45 -13.85
CA ALA A 89 3.82 -14.57 -15.26
C ALA A 89 2.44 -13.94 -15.50
N ARG A 90 1.48 -14.22 -14.63
CA ARG A 90 0.12 -13.68 -14.71
C ARG A 90 0.09 -12.15 -14.65
N VAL A 91 0.89 -11.53 -13.76
CA VAL A 91 1.02 -10.07 -13.66
C VAL A 91 1.72 -9.49 -14.88
N LEU A 92 2.75 -10.15 -15.38
CA LEU A 92 3.47 -9.74 -16.58
C LEU A 92 2.55 -9.68 -17.81
N ASP A 93 1.67 -10.66 -17.99
CA ASP A 93 0.68 -10.69 -19.08
C ASP A 93 -0.37 -9.61 -18.93
N ARG A 94 -0.95 -9.49 -17.73
CA ARG A 94 -1.97 -8.49 -17.46
C ARG A 94 -1.44 -7.07 -17.57
N THR A 95 -0.25 -6.82 -17.06
CA THR A 95 0.42 -5.51 -17.15
C THR A 95 0.73 -5.16 -18.60
N TYR A 96 1.20 -6.13 -19.41
CA TYR A 96 1.39 -5.91 -20.84
C TYR A 96 0.09 -5.49 -21.51
N ALA A 97 -0.99 -6.27 -21.34
CA ALA A 97 -2.30 -5.96 -21.90
C ALA A 97 -2.81 -4.57 -21.48
N GLN A 98 -2.75 -4.24 -20.20
CA GLN A 98 -3.28 -2.97 -19.68
C GLN A 98 -2.45 -1.75 -20.09
N SER A 99 -1.13 -1.84 -20.14
CA SER A 99 -0.31 -0.74 -20.67
C SER A 99 -0.61 -0.46 -22.14
N ASN A 100 -0.90 -1.50 -22.94
CA ASN A 100 -1.34 -1.32 -24.32
C ASN A 100 -2.75 -0.73 -24.38
N GLN A 101 -3.68 -1.20 -23.53
CA GLN A 101 -5.03 -0.63 -23.42
C GLN A 101 -5.02 0.86 -23.02
N LEU A 102 -4.09 1.28 -22.15
CA LEU A 102 -3.91 2.70 -21.83
C LEU A 102 -3.52 3.52 -23.06
N ALA A 103 -2.68 2.98 -23.94
CA ALA A 103 -2.34 3.63 -25.20
C ALA A 103 -3.58 3.77 -26.11
N ASP A 104 -4.38 2.72 -26.23
CA ASP A 104 -5.65 2.74 -27.00
C ASP A 104 -6.66 3.74 -26.41
N TRP A 105 -6.59 3.97 -25.10
CA TRP A 105 -7.38 4.98 -24.40
C TRP A 105 -6.84 6.40 -24.54
N GLY A 106 -5.73 6.58 -25.25
CA GLY A 106 -5.10 7.88 -25.52
C GLY A 106 -4.15 8.36 -24.43
N TYR A 107 -3.57 7.45 -23.64
CA TYR A 107 -2.51 7.83 -22.71
C TYR A 107 -1.25 8.30 -23.48
N PRO A 108 -0.69 9.48 -23.16
CA PRO A 108 0.42 10.06 -23.92
C PRO A 108 1.76 9.47 -23.46
N TYR A 109 2.05 8.23 -23.87
CA TYR A 109 3.36 7.64 -23.61
C TYR A 109 4.46 8.45 -24.31
N PRO A 110 5.58 8.77 -23.63
CA PRO A 110 6.74 9.35 -24.29
C PRO A 110 7.30 8.35 -25.30
N ALA A 111 7.81 8.84 -26.43
CA ALA A 111 8.52 8.03 -27.41
C ALA A 111 10.04 8.13 -27.18
N ASP A 112 10.78 7.07 -27.52
CA ASP A 112 12.23 7.13 -27.67
C ASP A 112 12.65 7.83 -28.99
N ASP A 113 13.95 7.91 -29.23
CA ASP A 113 14.53 8.58 -30.41
C ASP A 113 14.11 7.90 -31.74
N ASP A 114 13.73 6.62 -31.70
CA ASP A 114 13.21 5.86 -32.84
C ASP A 114 11.68 5.99 -33.00
N GLY A 115 11.04 6.83 -32.18
CA GLY A 115 9.58 7.04 -32.19
C GLY A 115 8.79 5.91 -31.51
N ARG A 116 9.44 4.96 -30.81
CA ARG A 116 8.75 3.85 -30.14
C ARG A 116 8.24 4.28 -28.77
N PRO A 117 6.97 4.01 -28.43
CA PRO A 117 6.40 4.43 -27.15
C PRO A 117 6.98 3.65 -25.97
N GLN A 118 7.44 4.37 -24.94
CA GLN A 118 7.93 3.80 -23.68
C GLN A 118 6.77 3.47 -22.73
N ARG A 119 6.25 2.24 -22.82
CA ARG A 119 5.06 1.78 -22.07
C ARG A 119 5.36 1.27 -20.65
N ASN A 120 6.59 1.42 -20.18
CA ASN A 120 7.07 0.99 -18.87
C ASN A 120 7.08 2.11 -17.81
N SER A 121 6.53 3.28 -18.12
CA SER A 121 6.50 4.44 -17.21
C SER A 121 5.19 5.21 -17.35
N LEU A 122 4.64 5.63 -16.23
CA LEU A 122 3.42 6.42 -16.13
C LEU A 122 3.68 7.69 -15.31
N GLN A 123 3.34 8.83 -15.87
CA GLN A 123 3.18 10.10 -15.15
C GLN A 123 1.88 10.06 -14.35
N GLY A 124 2.00 10.12 -13.03
CA GLY A 124 0.91 9.96 -12.07
C GLY A 124 -0.32 10.82 -12.33
N PRO A 125 -0.19 12.16 -12.45
CA PRO A 125 -1.32 13.06 -12.70
C PRO A 125 -2.07 12.73 -13.99
N GLU A 126 -1.36 12.51 -15.09
CA GLU A 126 -1.92 12.22 -16.41
C GLU A 126 -2.63 10.87 -16.39
N TYR A 127 -1.99 9.86 -15.78
CA TYR A 127 -2.51 8.51 -15.70
C TYR A 127 -3.78 8.48 -14.88
N MET A 128 -3.76 9.06 -13.67
CA MET A 128 -4.90 9.03 -12.77
C MET A 128 -6.06 9.91 -13.26
N ARG A 129 -5.78 11.00 -13.99
CA ARG A 129 -6.80 11.78 -14.71
C ARG A 129 -7.49 10.94 -15.80
N LEU A 130 -6.73 10.18 -16.59
CA LEU A 130 -7.29 9.26 -17.58
C LEU A 130 -8.13 8.17 -16.90
N MET A 131 -7.61 7.55 -15.83
CA MET A 131 -8.33 6.53 -15.09
C MET A 131 -9.66 7.05 -14.55
N ARG A 132 -9.69 8.24 -13.92
CA ARG A 132 -10.94 8.85 -13.45
C ARG A 132 -11.93 9.06 -14.60
N LYS A 133 -11.46 9.54 -15.76
CA LYS A 133 -12.30 9.72 -16.96
C LYS A 133 -12.91 8.38 -17.39
N ARG A 134 -12.10 7.32 -17.45
CA ARG A 134 -12.55 5.98 -17.85
C ARG A 134 -13.51 5.35 -16.85
N THR A 135 -13.24 5.48 -15.55
CA THR A 135 -14.15 5.04 -14.49
C THR A 135 -15.53 5.69 -14.62
N LYS A 136 -15.60 6.99 -14.91
CA LYS A 136 -16.88 7.67 -15.17
C LYS A 136 -17.56 7.17 -16.45
N GLN A 137 -16.81 6.96 -17.53
CA GLN A 137 -17.35 6.46 -18.80
C GLN A 137 -17.89 5.04 -18.68
N ALA A 138 -17.35 4.23 -17.78
CA ALA A 138 -17.86 2.90 -17.46
C ALA A 138 -19.17 2.93 -16.62
N GLY A 139 -19.71 4.10 -16.29
CA GLY A 139 -20.97 4.24 -15.54
C GLY A 139 -20.82 4.10 -14.02
N VAL A 140 -19.58 4.12 -13.50
CA VAL A 140 -19.32 4.00 -12.06
C VAL A 140 -19.76 5.27 -11.32
N THR A 141 -20.48 5.09 -10.21
CA THR A 141 -20.80 6.20 -9.30
C THR A 141 -19.62 6.45 -8.36
N ILE A 142 -19.01 7.63 -8.43
CA ILE A 142 -17.84 8.01 -7.61
C ILE A 142 -18.28 8.88 -6.44
N LEU A 143 -17.94 8.45 -5.23
CA LEU A 143 -18.10 9.19 -3.97
C LEU A 143 -16.72 9.70 -3.53
N ASP A 144 -16.38 10.93 -3.92
CA ASP A 144 -15.16 11.60 -3.44
C ASP A 144 -15.34 12.08 -2.00
N HIS A 145 -14.23 12.26 -1.26
CA HIS A 145 -14.17 12.71 0.12
C HIS A 145 -15.04 11.90 1.08
N SER A 146 -15.15 10.60 0.79
CA SER A 146 -16.09 9.67 1.40
C SER A 146 -15.36 8.49 2.06
N PRO A 147 -14.59 8.69 3.15
CA PRO A 147 -13.94 7.60 3.86
C PRO A 147 -14.96 6.56 4.36
N ALA A 148 -14.68 5.29 4.11
CA ALA A 148 -15.37 4.18 4.77
C ALA A 148 -14.86 4.07 6.21
N LEU A 149 -15.78 3.84 7.13
CA LEU A 149 -15.47 3.64 8.54
C LEU A 149 -15.78 2.21 9.00
N GLU A 150 -16.73 1.52 8.36
CA GLU A 150 -17.18 0.19 8.76
C GLU A 150 -17.57 -0.63 7.52
N LEU A 151 -17.25 -1.92 7.53
CA LEU A 151 -17.90 -2.88 6.63
C LEU A 151 -19.28 -3.28 7.19
N LEU A 152 -20.19 -3.60 6.27
CA LEU A 152 -21.46 -4.24 6.54
C LEU A 152 -21.31 -5.74 6.27
N VAL A 153 -21.75 -6.59 7.18
CA VAL A 153 -21.62 -8.05 7.08
C VAL A 153 -22.95 -8.70 7.45
N ASP A 154 -23.37 -9.72 6.71
CA ASP A 154 -24.62 -10.43 7.00
C ASP A 154 -24.49 -11.47 8.13
N GLY A 155 -25.60 -12.14 8.45
CA GLY A 155 -25.64 -13.18 9.49
C GLY A 155 -24.74 -14.40 9.22
N ASN A 156 -24.28 -14.60 7.99
CA ASN A 156 -23.40 -15.71 7.59
C ASN A 156 -21.92 -15.28 7.52
N GLY A 157 -21.59 -14.05 7.91
CA GLY A 157 -20.22 -13.53 7.85
C GLY A 157 -19.80 -13.06 6.44
N VAL A 158 -20.71 -12.98 5.48
CA VAL A 158 -20.43 -12.52 4.12
C VAL A 158 -20.50 -10.99 4.09
N VAL A 159 -19.50 -10.32 3.52
CA VAL A 159 -19.51 -8.86 3.36
C VAL A 159 -20.67 -8.44 2.45
N ALA A 160 -21.35 -7.37 2.84
CA ALA A 160 -22.61 -6.90 2.27
C ALA A 160 -22.61 -5.39 1.98
N GLY A 161 -21.44 -4.75 2.00
CA GLY A 161 -21.29 -3.33 1.75
C GLY A 161 -20.42 -2.61 2.78
N ALA A 162 -20.55 -1.29 2.85
CA ALA A 162 -19.83 -0.46 3.81
C ALA A 162 -20.60 0.82 4.13
N THR A 163 -20.21 1.49 5.21
CA THR A 163 -20.71 2.81 5.58
C THR A 163 -19.57 3.73 6.03
N GLY A 164 -19.78 5.03 5.91
CA GLY A 164 -18.77 6.02 6.23
C GLY A 164 -19.30 7.45 6.29
N LEU A 165 -18.39 8.41 6.19
CA LEU A 165 -18.68 9.85 6.22
C LEU A 165 -18.54 10.45 4.84
N ARG A 166 -19.30 11.50 4.51
CA ARG A 166 -19.06 12.39 3.37
C ARG A 166 -18.56 13.72 3.88
N ARG A 167 -17.24 13.88 3.96
CA ARG A 167 -16.59 14.99 4.68
C ARG A 167 -16.97 16.37 4.16
N GLN A 168 -17.20 16.50 2.86
CA GLN A 168 -17.60 17.78 2.25
C GLN A 168 -19.07 18.12 2.47
N LYS A 169 -19.92 17.12 2.71
CA LYS A 169 -21.36 17.31 2.92
C LYS A 169 -21.75 17.31 4.40
N GLY A 170 -20.88 16.81 5.28
CA GLY A 170 -21.11 16.79 6.73
C GLY A 170 -22.13 15.75 7.15
N ASP A 171 -22.32 14.70 6.36
CA ASP A 171 -23.28 13.63 6.62
C ASP A 171 -22.68 12.25 6.36
N ARG A 172 -23.52 11.20 6.38
CA ARG A 172 -23.08 9.80 6.25
C ARG A 172 -23.51 9.18 4.93
N TRP A 173 -22.81 8.13 4.55
CA TRP A 173 -23.19 7.29 3.42
C TRP A 173 -23.23 5.82 3.83
N ALA A 174 -24.08 5.04 3.18
CA ALA A 174 -24.00 3.58 3.21
C ALA A 174 -24.29 3.03 1.81
N VAL A 175 -23.54 1.99 1.44
CA VAL A 175 -23.75 1.25 0.20
C VAL A 175 -24.05 -0.18 0.59
N ASN A 176 -25.24 -0.69 0.22
CA ASN A 176 -25.49 -2.12 0.22
C ASN A 176 -24.88 -2.69 -1.07
N ALA A 177 -23.96 -3.63 -0.92
CA ALA A 177 -23.28 -4.27 -2.04
C ALA A 177 -23.25 -5.78 -1.88
N LYS A 178 -23.18 -6.51 -2.99
CA LYS A 178 -23.04 -7.98 -2.95
C LYS A 178 -21.60 -8.40 -2.71
N ALA A 179 -20.65 -7.60 -3.19
CA ALA A 179 -19.22 -7.76 -2.95
C ALA A 179 -18.53 -6.41 -2.71
N VAL A 180 -17.42 -6.42 -1.98
CA VAL A 180 -16.60 -5.24 -1.68
C VAL A 180 -15.14 -5.51 -2.07
N VAL A 181 -14.51 -4.56 -2.77
CA VAL A 181 -13.08 -4.56 -3.09
C VAL A 181 -12.36 -3.52 -2.22
N ILE A 182 -11.41 -3.96 -1.40
CA ILE A 182 -10.49 -3.09 -0.64
C ILE A 182 -9.30 -2.72 -1.53
N ALA A 183 -9.26 -1.46 -1.97
CA ALA A 183 -8.18 -0.87 -2.77
C ALA A 183 -7.67 0.44 -2.14
N THR A 184 -7.67 0.52 -0.81
CA THR A 184 -7.38 1.72 -0.02
C THR A 184 -5.89 2.08 0.05
N GLY A 185 -5.03 1.28 -0.59
CA GLY A 185 -3.58 1.33 -0.41
C GLY A 185 -3.13 0.74 0.93
N GLY A 186 -1.83 0.87 1.22
CA GLY A 186 -1.21 0.35 2.44
C GLY A 186 -1.22 1.33 3.62
N CYS A 187 -0.25 1.16 4.52
CA CYS A 187 0.00 2.04 5.66
C CYS A 187 1.41 2.62 5.56
N ALA A 188 1.49 3.95 5.43
CA ALA A 188 2.72 4.74 5.52
C ALA A 188 2.79 5.51 6.85
N PHE A 189 1.88 5.24 7.79
CA PHE A 189 1.91 5.80 9.14
C PHE A 189 1.99 7.34 9.17
N LEU A 190 1.34 8.02 8.22
CA LEU A 190 1.40 9.49 8.08
C LEU A 190 2.85 10.02 8.02
N SER A 191 3.77 9.30 7.36
CA SER A 191 5.21 9.63 7.27
C SER A 191 5.56 10.91 6.50
N LYS A 192 4.52 11.60 5.99
CA LYS A 192 4.63 12.79 5.14
C LYS A 192 5.34 12.55 3.80
N THR A 193 5.60 11.29 3.42
CA THR A 193 5.98 10.96 2.05
C THR A 193 4.90 11.45 1.09
N LEU A 194 5.30 12.06 -0.03
CA LEU A 194 4.40 12.69 -0.99
C LEU A 194 3.30 11.70 -1.45
N GLY A 195 2.03 12.11 -1.29
CA GLY A 195 0.87 11.29 -1.65
C GLY A 195 0.52 10.17 -0.65
N SER A 196 1.36 9.90 0.35
CA SER A 196 1.15 8.81 1.33
C SER A 196 0.49 9.26 2.62
N ASN A 197 0.22 10.56 2.82
CA ASN A 197 -0.44 11.06 4.04
C ASN A 197 -1.95 10.77 4.11
N VAL A 198 -2.43 9.93 3.20
CA VAL A 198 -3.77 9.31 3.19
C VAL A 198 -3.67 7.78 3.28
N LEU A 199 -2.48 7.22 3.50
CA LEU A 199 -2.26 5.77 3.54
C LEU A 199 -2.05 5.36 5.01
N THR A 200 -3.15 5.11 5.71
CA THR A 200 -3.20 4.87 7.17
C THR A 200 -3.56 3.43 7.52
N GLY A 201 -3.68 2.53 6.53
CA GLY A 201 -4.07 1.14 6.74
C GLY A 201 -5.57 0.94 7.01
N ASP A 202 -6.43 1.89 6.62
CA ASP A 202 -7.87 1.83 6.94
C ASP A 202 -8.51 0.53 6.46
N GLY A 203 -8.22 0.13 5.20
CA GLY A 203 -8.70 -1.12 4.63
C GLY A 203 -8.24 -2.37 5.37
N TYR A 204 -7.06 -2.33 6.02
CA TYR A 204 -6.60 -3.42 6.88
C TYR A 204 -7.48 -3.52 8.13
N LEU A 205 -7.73 -2.39 8.82
CA LEU A 205 -8.61 -2.38 9.99
C LEU A 205 -10.02 -2.88 9.64
N LEU A 206 -10.60 -2.35 8.56
CA LEU A 206 -11.93 -2.75 8.08
C LEU A 206 -12.02 -4.25 7.82
N ALA A 207 -11.03 -4.83 7.15
CA ALA A 207 -11.00 -6.24 6.83
C ALA A 207 -10.74 -7.11 8.07
N ALA A 208 -9.86 -6.69 8.98
CA ALA A 208 -9.58 -7.39 10.23
C ALA A 208 -10.82 -7.48 11.14
N GLU A 209 -11.62 -6.41 11.20
CA GLU A 209 -12.91 -6.39 11.92
C GLU A 209 -13.94 -7.39 11.36
N ALA A 210 -13.81 -7.72 10.06
CA ALA A 210 -14.57 -8.77 9.40
C ALA A 210 -13.92 -10.16 9.52
N GLY A 211 -12.73 -10.27 10.12
CA GLY A 211 -12.00 -11.53 10.31
C GLY A 211 -11.04 -11.90 9.19
N ALA A 212 -10.65 -10.96 8.33
CA ALA A 212 -9.69 -11.23 7.26
C ALA A 212 -8.28 -11.51 7.80
N GLU A 213 -7.56 -12.34 7.05
CA GLU A 213 -6.16 -12.67 7.31
C GLU A 213 -5.22 -11.78 6.50
N PHE A 214 -4.03 -11.60 7.04
CA PHE A 214 -2.89 -10.92 6.44
C PHE A 214 -1.76 -11.90 6.21
N THR A 215 -0.80 -11.50 5.39
CA THR A 215 0.41 -12.30 5.21
C THR A 215 1.58 -11.40 4.85
N SER A 216 2.80 -11.86 5.16
CA SER A 216 4.04 -11.15 4.86
C SER A 216 4.17 -9.76 5.51
N MET A 217 3.47 -9.54 6.63
CA MET A 217 3.44 -8.25 7.34
C MET A 217 4.81 -7.85 7.91
N GLU A 218 5.74 -8.79 8.08
CA GLU A 218 7.13 -8.51 8.46
C GLU A 218 7.87 -7.69 7.40
N PHE A 219 7.52 -7.80 6.12
CA PHE A 219 8.17 -7.08 5.02
C PHE A 219 7.58 -5.67 4.84
N SER A 220 7.67 -4.86 5.88
CA SER A 220 7.03 -3.53 5.98
C SER A 220 7.95 -2.44 6.55
N ASN A 221 9.26 -2.68 6.58
CA ASN A 221 10.31 -1.74 7.05
C ASN A 221 11.03 -1.03 5.90
N ALA A 222 10.32 -0.66 4.84
CA ALA A 222 10.92 0.07 3.74
C ALA A 222 11.12 1.55 4.12
N TYR A 223 12.36 2.02 4.02
CA TYR A 223 12.71 3.44 4.19
C TYR A 223 13.37 4.00 2.93
N ALA A 224 12.98 5.22 2.56
CA ALA A 224 13.47 5.90 1.37
C ALA A 224 14.10 7.26 1.68
N ILE A 225 15.17 7.57 0.94
CA ILE A 225 15.91 8.83 1.07
C ILE A 225 15.04 9.99 0.56
N SER A 226 15.00 11.07 1.34
CA SER A 226 14.34 12.34 1.05
C SER A 226 15.21 13.49 1.54
N PRO A 227 15.14 14.69 0.92
CA PRO A 227 15.62 15.90 1.58
C PRO A 227 14.87 16.06 2.91
N ALA A 228 15.57 16.47 3.97
CA ALA A 228 14.97 16.59 5.30
C ALA A 228 13.80 17.60 5.33
N PHE A 229 13.90 18.64 4.48
CA PHE A 229 12.89 19.69 4.29
C PHE A 229 11.85 19.38 3.19
N GLY A 230 11.90 18.21 2.56
CA GLY A 230 11.01 17.81 1.48
C GLY A 230 10.24 16.52 1.78
N SER A 231 9.19 16.23 1.00
CA SER A 231 8.37 15.01 1.12
C SER A 231 8.63 13.98 0.02
N VAL A 232 9.41 14.33 -1.00
CA VAL A 232 9.59 13.50 -2.19
C VAL A 232 10.69 12.47 -1.97
N THR A 233 10.31 11.20 -1.98
CA THR A 233 11.24 10.08 -1.96
C THR A 233 11.63 9.71 -3.40
N LYS A 234 12.89 9.95 -3.77
CA LYS A 234 13.42 9.56 -5.10
C LYS A 234 14.79 8.93 -5.01
N THR A 235 14.84 7.77 -4.36
CA THR A 235 16.09 7.04 -4.08
C THR A 235 16.99 6.85 -5.31
N LEU A 236 16.43 6.67 -6.51
CA LEU A 236 17.22 6.58 -7.75
C LEU A 236 18.17 7.78 -7.96
N PHE A 237 17.72 9.00 -7.69
CA PHE A 237 18.53 10.21 -7.90
C PHE A 237 19.77 10.26 -7.00
N TYR A 238 19.67 9.67 -5.81
CA TYR A 238 20.79 9.57 -4.88
C TYR A 238 21.84 8.52 -5.29
N SER A 239 21.67 7.84 -6.43
CA SER A 239 22.73 7.04 -7.04
C SER A 239 23.89 7.89 -7.57
N TRP A 240 23.66 9.19 -7.78
CA TRP A 240 24.66 10.17 -8.18
C TRP A 240 25.07 11.08 -7.02
N SER A 241 25.00 10.58 -5.79
CA SER A 241 25.30 11.37 -4.60
C SER A 241 26.55 10.93 -3.85
N SER A 242 27.36 11.91 -3.44
CA SER A 242 28.17 11.80 -2.24
C SER A 242 27.33 12.02 -0.97
N PHE A 243 27.73 11.38 0.12
CA PHE A 243 27.10 11.51 1.44
C PHE A 243 28.15 11.91 2.48
N THR A 244 27.87 12.94 3.26
CA THR A 244 28.78 13.46 4.28
C THR A 244 28.10 13.62 5.63
N ASP A 245 28.89 13.64 6.70
CA ASP A 245 28.45 14.15 7.99
C ASP A 245 28.33 15.69 7.98
N GLU A 246 28.02 16.25 9.16
CA GLU A 246 27.89 17.69 9.37
C GLU A 246 29.20 18.45 9.13
N GLN A 247 30.34 17.86 9.50
CA GLN A 247 31.67 18.45 9.29
C GLN A 247 32.12 18.39 7.82
N GLY A 248 31.42 17.63 6.98
CA GLY A 248 31.74 17.44 5.57
C GLY A 248 32.64 16.25 5.27
N SER A 249 32.89 15.39 6.25
CA SER A 249 33.62 14.15 6.02
C SER A 249 32.72 13.15 5.29
N VAL A 250 33.26 12.50 4.26
CA VAL A 250 32.56 11.45 3.52
C VAL A 250 32.23 10.29 4.46
N ILE A 251 31.00 9.77 4.39
CA ILE A 251 30.57 8.60 5.16
C ILE A 251 30.89 7.34 4.34
N PRO A 252 31.91 6.53 4.71
CA PRO A 252 32.34 5.39 3.91
C PRO A 252 31.24 4.33 3.78
N GLY A 253 30.97 3.87 2.56
CA GLY A 253 29.95 2.86 2.27
C GLY A 253 28.50 3.38 2.25
N ALA A 254 28.27 4.68 2.52
CA ALA A 254 26.97 5.29 2.29
C ALA A 254 26.67 5.35 0.79
N SER A 255 25.52 4.79 0.39
CA SER A 255 25.06 4.82 -0.99
C SER A 255 23.56 4.59 -1.08
N SER A 256 22.94 5.05 -2.16
CA SER A 256 21.51 4.82 -2.42
C SER A 256 21.15 3.33 -2.58
N LYS A 257 22.01 2.57 -3.29
CA LYS A 257 21.83 1.13 -3.51
C LYS A 257 22.89 0.35 -2.73
N GLY A 258 22.46 -0.48 -1.79
CA GLY A 258 23.34 -1.30 -0.95
C GLY A 258 23.85 -0.61 0.32
N GLY A 259 23.96 0.73 0.34
CA GLY A 259 24.51 1.49 1.47
C GLY A 259 23.50 2.22 2.36
N ARG A 260 22.19 2.00 2.18
CA ARG A 260 21.15 2.71 2.98
C ARG A 260 21.22 2.40 4.48
N SER A 261 21.67 1.22 4.87
CA SER A 261 21.89 0.87 6.28
C SER A 261 23.03 1.68 6.90
N VAL A 262 24.05 2.04 6.12
CA VAL A 262 25.13 2.94 6.55
C VAL A 262 24.58 4.35 6.78
N ILE A 263 23.76 4.86 5.85
CA ILE A 263 23.09 6.16 6.00
C ILE A 263 22.20 6.17 7.25
N ALA A 264 21.39 5.12 7.46
CA ALA A 264 20.54 4.99 8.64
C ALA A 264 21.34 4.97 9.95
N ARG A 265 22.50 4.28 9.98
CA ARG A 265 23.42 4.31 11.14
C ARG A 265 24.05 5.67 11.37
N ALA A 266 24.43 6.39 10.31
CA ALA A 266 25.00 7.72 10.41
C ALA A 266 23.98 8.75 10.93
N LEU A 267 22.73 8.69 10.45
CA LEU A 267 21.63 9.55 10.90
C LEU A 267 21.30 9.40 12.40
N ARG A 268 21.70 8.30 13.04
CA ARG A 268 21.56 8.10 14.50
C ARG A 268 22.64 8.84 15.30
N LYS A 269 23.77 9.16 14.67
CA LYS A 269 24.89 9.87 15.30
C LYS A 269 24.80 11.38 15.11
N GLY A 270 24.17 11.82 14.02
CA GLY A 270 23.99 13.23 13.70
C GLY A 270 23.39 13.44 12.31
N PRO A 271 23.22 14.69 11.87
CA PRO A 271 22.71 15.00 10.54
C PRO A 271 23.59 14.40 9.44
N VAL A 272 22.95 13.88 8.39
CA VAL A 272 23.63 13.42 7.17
C VAL A 272 23.24 14.34 6.02
N TYR A 273 24.22 14.69 5.21
CA TYR A 273 24.05 15.53 4.03
C TYR A 273 24.29 14.71 2.77
N ALA A 274 23.59 15.05 1.71
CA ALA A 274 23.86 14.56 0.36
C ALA A 274 24.16 15.75 -0.57
N GLN A 275 24.87 15.48 -1.65
CA GLN A 275 25.00 16.36 -2.80
C GLN A 275 24.85 15.49 -4.05
N LEU A 276 24.20 15.96 -5.10
CA LEU A 276 24.05 15.23 -6.38
C LEU A 276 25.24 15.52 -7.32
N ASP A 277 26.45 15.47 -6.77
CA ASP A 277 27.71 15.91 -7.38
C ASP A 277 28.27 14.95 -8.45
N GLN A 278 27.73 13.73 -8.54
CA GLN A 278 28.19 12.73 -9.51
C GLN A 278 27.34 12.71 -10.78
N ALA A 279 26.31 13.56 -10.86
CA ALA A 279 25.46 13.67 -12.06
C ALA A 279 26.11 14.64 -13.06
N ASP A 280 26.39 14.16 -14.28
CA ASP A 280 26.84 15.02 -15.37
C ASP A 280 25.73 15.97 -15.87
N ALA A 281 26.08 16.98 -16.66
CA ALA A 281 25.14 18.01 -17.10
C ALA A 281 23.91 17.44 -17.86
N GLU A 282 24.08 16.33 -18.58
CA GLU A 282 22.98 15.67 -19.27
C GLU A 282 22.03 14.99 -18.28
N THR A 283 22.58 14.22 -17.34
CA THR A 283 21.85 13.57 -16.26
C THR A 283 21.09 14.61 -15.42
N GLN A 284 21.73 15.73 -15.06
CA GLN A 284 21.08 16.82 -14.31
C GLN A 284 19.84 17.36 -15.04
N ARG A 285 19.94 17.60 -16.35
CA ARG A 285 18.80 18.03 -17.19
C ARG A 285 17.70 16.96 -17.19
N HIS A 286 18.07 15.70 -17.41
CA HIS A 286 17.11 14.59 -17.44
C HIS A 286 16.39 14.40 -16.10
N MET A 287 17.10 14.53 -14.97
CA MET A 287 16.50 14.46 -13.63
C MET A 287 15.43 15.55 -13.46
N ARG A 288 15.74 16.80 -13.82
CA ARG A 288 14.79 17.93 -13.70
C ARG A 288 13.54 17.72 -14.55
N VAL A 289 13.68 17.25 -15.78
CA VAL A 289 12.55 16.99 -16.69
C VAL A 289 11.73 15.78 -16.22
N SER A 290 12.38 14.71 -15.79
CA SER A 290 11.70 13.46 -15.42
C SER A 290 10.94 13.53 -14.10
N GLN A 291 11.39 14.34 -13.13
CA GLN A 291 10.72 14.52 -11.84
C GLN A 291 10.81 15.96 -11.32
N PRO A 292 10.05 16.91 -11.90
CA PRO A 292 10.08 18.31 -11.48
C PRO A 292 9.71 18.50 -9.99
N ASN A 293 8.80 17.67 -9.47
CA ASN A 293 8.36 17.70 -8.08
C ASN A 293 9.48 17.40 -7.06
N PHE A 294 10.51 16.62 -7.43
CA PHE A 294 11.67 16.39 -6.56
C PHE A 294 12.48 17.67 -6.36
N PHE A 295 12.60 18.50 -7.40
CA PHE A 295 13.38 19.74 -7.38
C PHE A 295 12.63 20.92 -6.76
N LEU A 296 11.28 20.88 -6.75
CA LEU A 296 10.46 21.98 -6.22
C LEU A 296 10.83 22.42 -4.78
N PRO A 297 11.10 21.53 -3.80
CA PRO A 297 11.57 21.96 -2.48
C PRO A 297 12.92 22.68 -2.51
N PHE A 298 13.84 22.26 -3.39
CA PHE A 298 15.16 22.87 -3.55
C PHE A 298 15.06 24.26 -4.16
N ASP A 299 14.27 24.40 -5.23
CA ASP A 299 14.06 25.67 -5.90
C ASP A 299 13.39 26.69 -4.96
N ARG A 300 12.50 26.23 -4.06
CA ARG A 300 11.87 27.08 -3.02
C ARG A 300 12.82 27.52 -1.91
N THR A 301 13.81 26.70 -1.56
CA THR A 301 14.80 27.02 -0.52
C THR A 301 16.03 27.71 -1.07
N GLY A 302 16.17 27.80 -2.40
CA GLY A 302 17.34 28.38 -3.06
C GLY A 302 18.59 27.49 -2.98
N ILE A 303 18.42 26.19 -2.75
CA ILE A 303 19.53 25.22 -2.70
C ILE A 303 19.69 24.61 -4.09
N ASP A 304 20.88 24.69 -4.67
CA ASP A 304 21.24 23.91 -5.85
C ASP A 304 21.77 22.53 -5.42
N PRO A 305 21.00 21.43 -5.57
CA PRO A 305 21.42 20.13 -5.07
C PRO A 305 22.62 19.54 -5.81
N PHE A 306 23.00 20.08 -6.98
CA PHE A 306 24.14 19.60 -7.75
C PHE A 306 25.46 20.19 -7.27
N THR A 307 25.42 21.41 -6.71
CA THR A 307 26.61 22.15 -6.27
C THR A 307 26.69 22.35 -4.76
N GLN A 308 25.58 22.15 -4.04
CA GLN A 308 25.48 22.37 -2.59
C GLN A 308 25.03 21.11 -1.86
N ARG A 309 25.63 20.88 -0.68
CA ARG A 309 25.19 19.86 0.27
C ARG A 309 23.85 20.24 0.88
N PHE A 310 22.99 19.25 1.08
CA PHE A 310 21.67 19.43 1.71
C PHE A 310 21.35 18.30 2.69
N PRO A 311 20.66 18.58 3.80
CA PRO A 311 20.34 17.55 4.79
C PRO A 311 19.35 16.55 4.22
N ILE A 312 19.57 15.27 4.51
CA ILE A 312 18.68 14.17 4.14
C ILE A 312 18.10 13.48 5.37
N THR A 313 17.03 12.72 5.14
CA THR A 313 16.44 11.80 6.11
C THR A 313 15.96 10.55 5.39
N LEU A 314 15.60 9.52 6.15
CA LEU A 314 14.97 8.31 5.65
C LEU A 314 13.51 8.27 6.11
N ARG A 315 12.57 8.36 5.16
CA ARG A 315 11.13 8.31 5.45
C ARG A 315 10.63 6.88 5.41
N LEU A 316 9.90 6.46 6.43
CA LEU A 316 9.20 5.17 6.45
C LEU A 316 8.08 5.18 5.39
N GLU A 317 8.04 4.14 4.56
CA GLU A 317 6.98 3.92 3.56
C GLU A 317 6.13 2.68 3.91
N GLY A 318 6.40 2.00 5.03
CA GLY A 318 5.56 0.95 5.60
C GLY A 318 5.18 -0.13 4.59
N THR A 319 3.91 -0.54 4.58
CA THR A 319 3.39 -1.52 3.60
C THR A 319 3.16 -0.92 2.21
N VAL A 320 3.22 0.42 2.04
CA VAL A 320 3.13 1.07 0.71
C VAL A 320 4.35 0.72 -0.15
N ARG A 321 5.51 0.56 0.49
CA ARG A 321 6.74 0.04 -0.16
C ARG A 321 7.19 -1.32 0.38
N GLY A 322 6.38 -1.91 1.24
CA GLY A 322 6.52 -3.28 1.76
C GLY A 322 5.98 -4.34 0.79
N THR A 323 5.80 -5.57 1.25
CA THR A 323 5.04 -6.60 0.51
C THR A 323 3.87 -7.18 1.31
N GLY A 324 3.80 -6.92 2.62
CA GLY A 324 2.68 -7.36 3.45
C GLY A 324 1.36 -6.67 3.13
N GLY A 325 0.26 -7.38 3.33
CA GLY A 325 -1.10 -6.90 3.12
C GLY A 325 -2.15 -8.00 3.33
N LEU A 326 -3.39 -7.75 2.89
CA LEU A 326 -4.47 -8.74 2.96
C LEU A 326 -4.10 -9.99 2.16
N ARG A 327 -4.35 -11.15 2.76
CA ARG A 327 -4.08 -12.44 2.13
C ARG A 327 -5.04 -12.65 0.96
N ILE A 328 -4.47 -12.97 -0.19
CA ILE A 328 -5.20 -13.39 -1.38
C ILE A 328 -5.27 -14.92 -1.39
N ILE A 329 -6.47 -15.49 -1.52
CA ILE A 329 -6.68 -16.94 -1.42
C ILE A 329 -6.84 -17.64 -2.77
N ASP A 330 -7.14 -16.91 -3.83
CA ASP A 330 -7.32 -17.46 -5.18
C ASP A 330 -7.02 -16.43 -6.28
N ASP A 331 -7.22 -16.86 -7.53
CA ASP A 331 -6.94 -16.05 -8.72
C ASP A 331 -7.89 -14.87 -8.91
N SER A 332 -9.04 -14.85 -8.25
CA SER A 332 -9.98 -13.73 -8.32
C SER A 332 -9.59 -12.56 -7.42
N CYS A 333 -8.48 -12.68 -6.67
CA CYS A 333 -8.08 -11.76 -5.62
C CYS A 333 -9.07 -11.70 -4.44
N ALA A 334 -9.80 -12.79 -4.19
CA ALA A 334 -10.61 -12.94 -2.99
C ALA A 334 -9.74 -12.99 -1.73
N THR A 335 -10.30 -12.52 -0.61
CA THR A 335 -9.72 -12.67 0.73
C THR A 335 -10.32 -13.88 1.45
N THR A 336 -9.87 -14.16 2.68
CA THR A 336 -10.47 -15.21 3.53
C THR A 336 -11.91 -14.92 3.96
N VAL A 337 -12.39 -13.69 3.80
CA VAL A 337 -13.78 -13.31 4.13
C VAL A 337 -14.64 -13.35 2.87
N PRO A 338 -15.73 -14.13 2.84
CA PRO A 338 -16.62 -14.20 1.69
C PRO A 338 -17.18 -12.82 1.29
N GLY A 339 -17.24 -12.55 -0.02
CA GLY A 339 -17.69 -11.27 -0.57
C GLY A 339 -16.68 -10.13 -0.41
N LEU A 340 -15.48 -10.38 0.13
CA LEU A 340 -14.41 -9.40 0.29
C LEU A 340 -13.21 -9.73 -0.59
N TYR A 341 -12.79 -8.75 -1.38
CA TYR A 341 -11.67 -8.80 -2.31
C TYR A 341 -10.64 -7.73 -1.93
N ALA A 342 -9.38 -7.91 -2.34
CA ALA A 342 -8.33 -6.92 -2.09
C ALA A 342 -7.47 -6.68 -3.33
N ALA A 343 -7.02 -5.44 -3.51
CA ALA A 343 -6.20 -5.04 -4.65
C ALA A 343 -5.18 -3.95 -4.31
N GLY A 344 -4.13 -3.84 -5.13
CA GLY A 344 -3.06 -2.86 -4.97
C GLY A 344 -2.32 -3.04 -3.65
N ASP A 345 -1.93 -1.94 -3.01
CA ASP A 345 -1.14 -2.02 -1.78
C ASP A 345 -1.93 -2.49 -0.55
N ALA A 346 -3.26 -2.61 -0.66
CA ALA A 346 -4.07 -3.25 0.35
C ALA A 346 -4.00 -4.79 0.27
N ALA A 347 -3.71 -5.36 -0.90
CA ALA A 347 -3.42 -6.78 -1.05
C ALA A 347 -1.93 -7.05 -0.80
N THR A 348 -1.61 -8.24 -0.30
CA THR A 348 -0.23 -8.72 -0.25
C THR A 348 0.40 -8.68 -1.64
N ARG A 349 1.67 -8.27 -1.70
CA ARG A 349 2.53 -8.34 -2.90
C ARG A 349 3.52 -9.49 -2.83
N GLU A 350 3.47 -10.31 -1.78
CA GLU A 350 4.35 -11.46 -1.63
C GLU A 350 4.35 -12.35 -2.88
N LEU A 351 3.18 -12.50 -3.52
CA LEU A 351 2.95 -13.37 -4.66
C LEU A 351 3.90 -13.07 -5.83
N ILE A 352 4.26 -11.80 -6.05
CA ILE A 352 5.14 -11.41 -7.16
C ILE A 352 6.50 -10.87 -6.72
N CYS A 353 6.65 -10.49 -5.45
CA CYS A 353 7.83 -9.79 -4.95
C CYS A 353 8.53 -10.52 -3.79
N GLY A 354 7.92 -11.56 -3.22
CA GLY A 354 8.40 -12.22 -2.02
C GLY A 354 8.60 -11.21 -0.89
N GLY A 355 9.77 -11.26 -0.25
CA GLY A 355 10.15 -10.37 0.84
C GLY A 355 10.67 -8.98 0.42
N PHE A 356 10.63 -8.60 -0.87
CA PHE A 356 11.14 -7.28 -1.30
C PHE A 356 10.44 -6.72 -2.56
N THR A 357 9.73 -5.60 -2.41
CA THR A 357 8.83 -5.03 -3.45
C THR A 357 9.52 -4.61 -4.76
N GLY A 358 10.83 -4.36 -4.76
CA GLY A 358 11.57 -4.09 -6.01
C GLY A 358 11.49 -2.69 -6.60
N GLY A 359 10.95 -1.72 -5.86
CA GLY A 359 10.74 -0.35 -6.34
C GLY A 359 9.33 -0.13 -6.88
N GLY A 360 9.09 1.01 -7.55
CA GLY A 360 7.75 1.42 -7.96
C GLY A 360 7.11 0.59 -9.08
N SER A 361 7.90 -0.09 -9.90
CA SER A 361 7.42 -0.80 -11.09
C SER A 361 6.50 -1.98 -10.80
N HIS A 362 6.88 -2.81 -9.82
CA HIS A 362 6.11 -3.99 -9.44
C HIS A 362 4.84 -3.59 -8.67
N ASN A 363 4.91 -2.54 -7.84
CA ASN A 363 3.74 -2.01 -7.14
C ASN A 363 2.67 -1.53 -8.12
N ALA A 364 3.07 -0.79 -9.17
CA ALA A 364 2.14 -0.33 -10.19
C ALA A 364 1.55 -1.49 -11.00
N ALA A 365 2.40 -2.41 -11.46
CA ALA A 365 1.96 -3.62 -12.17
C ALA A 365 0.96 -4.44 -11.35
N TRP A 366 1.25 -4.65 -10.06
CA TRP A 366 0.36 -5.31 -9.12
C TRP A 366 -0.95 -4.55 -8.96
N ALA A 367 -0.92 -3.24 -8.75
CA ALA A 367 -2.13 -2.44 -8.59
C ALA A 367 -3.06 -2.54 -9.81
N MET A 368 -2.51 -2.44 -11.02
CA MET A 368 -3.31 -2.56 -12.25
C MET A 368 -3.89 -3.97 -12.41
N SER A 369 -3.06 -4.99 -12.19
CA SER A 369 -3.42 -6.39 -12.43
C SER A 369 -4.42 -6.91 -11.37
N SER A 370 -4.07 -6.77 -10.09
CA SER A 370 -4.95 -7.17 -8.97
C SER A 370 -6.24 -6.36 -8.94
N GLY A 371 -6.21 -5.08 -9.31
CA GLY A 371 -7.41 -4.27 -9.48
C GLY A 371 -8.36 -4.91 -10.49
N HIS A 372 -7.86 -5.22 -11.69
CA HIS A 372 -8.66 -5.86 -12.73
C HIS A 372 -9.26 -7.20 -12.29
N TRP A 373 -8.46 -8.09 -11.69
CA TRP A 373 -8.93 -9.40 -11.23
C TRP A 373 -9.92 -9.30 -10.07
N ALA A 374 -9.66 -8.46 -9.07
CA ALA A 374 -10.57 -8.24 -7.95
C ALA A 374 -11.92 -7.67 -8.41
N GLY A 375 -11.91 -6.76 -9.38
CA GLY A 375 -13.13 -6.21 -9.98
C GLY A 375 -13.96 -7.27 -10.70
N GLN A 376 -13.30 -8.09 -11.53
CA GLN A 376 -13.93 -9.20 -12.23
C GLN A 376 -14.50 -10.23 -11.25
N GLY A 377 -13.69 -10.69 -10.28
CA GLY A 377 -14.10 -11.66 -9.27
C GLY A 377 -15.28 -11.18 -8.43
N ALA A 378 -15.25 -9.93 -7.99
CA ALA A 378 -16.36 -9.32 -7.25
C ALA A 378 -17.65 -9.25 -8.07
N ALA A 379 -17.57 -8.93 -9.37
CA ALA A 379 -18.73 -8.92 -10.27
C ALA A 379 -19.30 -10.33 -10.49
N GLU A 380 -18.44 -11.34 -10.65
CA GLU A 380 -18.85 -12.74 -10.78
C GLU A 380 -19.55 -13.25 -9.52
N PHE A 381 -18.99 -12.97 -8.34
CA PHE A 381 -19.62 -13.27 -7.05
C PHE A 381 -20.98 -12.58 -6.90
N ALA A 382 -21.05 -11.29 -7.23
CA ALA A 382 -22.28 -10.52 -7.18
C ALA A 382 -23.38 -11.07 -8.11
N ARG A 383 -22.99 -11.59 -9.29
CA ARG A 383 -23.90 -12.25 -10.22
C ARG A 383 -24.39 -13.59 -9.68
N GLN A 384 -23.51 -14.43 -9.15
CA GLN A 384 -23.85 -15.73 -8.56
C GLN A 384 -24.75 -15.59 -7.33
N MET A 385 -24.53 -14.55 -6.52
CA MET A 385 -25.35 -14.27 -5.35
C MET A 385 -26.81 -13.90 -5.71
N GLY A 386 -27.06 -13.40 -6.93
CA GLY A 386 -28.40 -13.06 -7.40
C GLY A 386 -29.02 -11.89 -6.64
N THR A 387 -30.32 -11.96 -6.32
CA THR A 387 -31.06 -10.88 -5.63
C THR A 387 -30.83 -10.93 -4.13
N THR A 388 -30.46 -9.80 -3.53
CA THR A 388 -30.20 -9.67 -2.08
C THR A 388 -31.33 -9.00 -1.30
N SER A 389 -32.55 -8.97 -1.86
CA SER A 389 -33.71 -8.34 -1.21
C SER A 389 -33.95 -8.93 0.19
N GLY A 390 -34.04 -8.06 1.21
CA GLY A 390 -34.27 -8.47 2.59
C GLY A 390 -33.03 -9.01 3.34
N ARG A 391 -31.84 -9.04 2.72
CA ARG A 391 -30.59 -9.43 3.40
C ARG A 391 -30.27 -8.42 4.50
N GLN A 392 -30.32 -8.86 5.74
CA GLN A 392 -29.89 -8.03 6.87
C GLN A 392 -28.37 -7.98 6.94
N ALA A 393 -27.84 -6.77 7.11
CA ALA A 393 -26.41 -6.54 7.29
C ALA A 393 -26.17 -5.72 8.56
N PHE A 394 -25.08 -6.06 9.24
CA PHE A 394 -24.67 -5.50 10.51
C PHE A 394 -23.34 -4.79 10.35
N ARG A 395 -23.18 -3.65 11.03
CA ARG A 395 -21.92 -2.92 11.03
C ARG A 395 -20.88 -3.67 11.86
N ARG A 396 -19.65 -3.77 11.36
CA ARG A 396 -18.56 -4.50 12.02
C ARG A 396 -17.48 -3.63 12.65
N GLY A 397 -17.64 -2.31 12.66
CA GLY A 397 -16.67 -1.41 13.30
C GLY A 397 -16.57 -1.63 14.81
N THR A 398 -15.35 -1.56 15.34
CA THR A 398 -15.08 -1.68 16.77
C THR A 398 -14.44 -0.40 17.34
N VAL A 399 -13.12 -0.27 17.23
CA VAL A 399 -12.33 0.78 17.88
C VAL A 399 -12.73 2.16 17.39
N GLY A 400 -13.00 3.07 18.34
CA GLY A 400 -13.37 4.47 18.08
C GLY A 400 -14.78 4.67 17.55
N LEU A 401 -15.60 3.62 17.44
CA LEU A 401 -16.97 3.66 16.89
C LEU A 401 -18.05 3.18 17.84
N ARG A 402 -17.68 2.51 18.93
CA ARG A 402 -18.65 2.14 19.97
C ARG A 402 -19.14 3.43 20.61
N SER A 403 -20.42 3.48 20.98
CA SER A 403 -20.99 4.63 21.69
C SER A 403 -21.15 4.22 23.14
N GLY A 404 -20.29 4.69 24.03
CA GLY A 404 -20.52 4.41 25.45
C GLY A 404 -19.49 4.98 26.40
N GLY A 405 -19.61 6.27 26.76
CA GLY A 405 -19.04 6.85 27.99
C GLY A 405 -17.54 6.65 28.23
N GLY A 406 -16.80 6.17 27.22
CA GLY A 406 -15.39 5.87 27.30
C GLY A 406 -14.57 7.14 27.39
N ARG A 407 -13.28 6.99 27.73
CA ARG A 407 -12.34 8.12 27.68
C ARG A 407 -12.27 8.64 26.24
N PRO A 408 -12.08 9.96 26.03
CA PRO A 408 -12.00 10.52 24.69
C PRO A 408 -10.74 10.05 23.97
N LEU A 409 -10.91 9.40 22.81
CA LEU A 409 -9.81 8.95 21.97
C LEU A 409 -9.32 10.09 21.06
N GLN A 410 -8.12 10.59 21.35
CA GLN A 410 -7.49 11.66 20.55
C GLN A 410 -6.65 11.06 19.42
N GLY A 411 -7.20 11.00 18.21
CA GLY A 411 -6.58 10.29 17.08
C GLY A 411 -5.17 10.81 16.74
N SER A 412 -4.94 12.12 16.82
CA SER A 412 -3.62 12.70 16.53
C SER A 412 -2.56 12.34 17.58
N ALA A 413 -2.96 12.19 18.85
CA ALA A 413 -2.06 11.77 19.92
C ALA A 413 -1.71 10.29 19.77
N LEU A 414 -2.72 9.45 19.52
CA LEU A 414 -2.50 8.02 19.27
C LEU A 414 -1.60 7.79 18.06
N ALA A 415 -1.84 8.49 16.95
CA ALA A 415 -1.01 8.40 15.75
C ALA A 415 0.46 8.75 16.04
N ARG A 416 0.71 9.77 16.88
CA ARG A 416 2.07 10.15 17.30
C ARG A 416 2.71 9.04 18.14
N SER A 417 2.00 8.50 19.12
CA SER A 417 2.50 7.37 19.93
C SER A 417 2.83 6.14 19.07
N VAL A 418 2.03 5.85 18.03
CA VAL A 418 2.37 4.79 17.06
C VAL A 418 3.63 5.14 16.27
N GLN A 419 3.76 6.38 15.80
CA GLN A 419 4.94 6.83 15.05
C GLN A 419 6.22 6.72 15.87
N ASP A 420 6.16 7.02 17.17
CA ASP A 420 7.29 6.89 18.11
C ASP A 420 7.78 5.43 18.21
N GLU A 421 6.91 4.46 17.92
CA GLU A 421 7.25 3.03 17.93
C GLU A 421 7.66 2.46 16.56
N VAL A 422 7.33 3.12 15.45
CA VAL A 422 7.58 2.58 14.08
C VAL A 422 8.55 3.38 13.22
N PHE A 423 8.74 4.67 13.49
CA PHE A 423 9.70 5.50 12.74
C PHE A 423 11.16 5.26 13.12
N PRO A 424 11.52 5.09 14.40
CA PRO A 424 12.93 4.99 14.77
C PRO A 424 13.64 3.80 14.09
N TYR A 425 14.84 4.07 13.57
CA TYR A 425 15.56 3.09 12.76
C TYR A 425 15.98 1.87 13.59
N GLU A 426 16.37 2.07 14.85
CA GLU A 426 16.76 1.03 15.80
C GLU A 426 15.63 0.07 16.17
N LEU A 427 14.37 0.47 15.96
CA LEU A 427 13.22 -0.40 16.19
C LEU A 427 12.86 -1.15 14.91
N ASN A 428 12.64 -0.42 13.81
CA ASN A 428 11.98 -0.99 12.64
C ASN A 428 12.94 -1.29 11.47
N TYR A 429 14.02 -0.51 11.30
CA TYR A 429 15.03 -0.77 10.27
C TYR A 429 16.03 -1.85 10.71
N PHE A 430 16.55 -1.73 11.94
CA PHE A 430 17.51 -2.60 12.59
C PHE A 430 16.81 -3.42 13.67
N ARG A 431 16.01 -4.38 13.26
CA ARG A 431 15.13 -5.12 14.19
C ARG A 431 15.93 -6.05 15.08
N GLU A 432 15.47 -6.23 16.30
CA GLU A 432 16.03 -7.14 17.29
C GLU A 432 14.91 -7.59 18.24
N ALA A 433 14.94 -8.84 18.71
CA ALA A 433 13.85 -9.45 19.48
C ALA A 433 13.42 -8.61 20.69
N GLY A 434 14.37 -8.23 21.53
CA GLY A 434 14.14 -7.46 22.75
C GLY A 434 13.48 -6.12 22.45
N ARG A 435 14.10 -5.30 21.60
CA ARG A 435 13.56 -3.98 21.22
C ARG A 435 12.16 -4.07 20.62
N LEU A 436 11.93 -5.02 19.71
CA LEU A 436 10.60 -5.25 19.13
C LEU A 436 9.59 -5.70 20.18
N GLY A 437 9.97 -6.60 21.09
CA GLY A 437 9.10 -7.07 22.17
C GLY A 437 8.67 -5.95 23.12
N GLU A 438 9.58 -5.05 23.49
CA GLU A 438 9.24 -3.88 24.31
C GLU A 438 8.30 -2.91 23.60
N SER A 439 8.59 -2.61 22.33
CA SER A 439 7.74 -1.77 21.50
C SER A 439 6.35 -2.36 21.34
N LEU A 440 6.27 -3.67 21.09
CA LEU A 440 5.02 -4.40 20.97
C LEU A 440 4.18 -4.35 22.25
N ARG A 441 4.79 -4.46 23.44
CA ARG A 441 4.07 -4.27 24.72
C ARG A 441 3.45 -2.88 24.84
N ARG A 442 4.14 -1.82 24.40
CA ARG A 442 3.60 -0.45 24.39
C ARG A 442 2.47 -0.30 23.39
N LEU A 443 2.62 -0.85 22.18
CA LEU A 443 1.56 -0.88 21.17
C LEU A 443 0.32 -1.67 21.63
N ASP A 444 0.50 -2.78 22.33
CA ASP A 444 -0.61 -3.56 22.90
C ASP A 444 -1.34 -2.81 24.01
N ALA A 445 -0.61 -2.09 24.87
CA ALA A 445 -1.22 -1.21 25.86
C ALA A 445 -2.04 -0.08 25.21
N LEU A 446 -1.49 0.57 24.18
CA LEU A 446 -2.21 1.56 23.37
C LEU A 446 -3.46 0.96 22.71
N TRP A 447 -3.42 -0.32 22.30
CA TRP A 447 -4.58 -0.98 21.71
C TRP A 447 -5.67 -1.21 22.74
N SER A 448 -5.31 -1.72 23.92
CA SER A 448 -6.24 -1.90 25.03
C SER A 448 -6.91 -0.57 25.41
N ASP A 449 -6.14 0.51 25.50
CA ASP A 449 -6.65 1.84 25.82
C ASP A 449 -7.58 2.37 24.72
N ALA A 450 -7.18 2.24 23.45
CA ALA A 450 -7.99 2.68 22.31
C ALA A 450 -9.29 1.88 22.17
N SER A 451 -9.26 0.57 22.41
CA SER A 451 -10.45 -0.30 22.37
C SER A 451 -11.47 -0.02 23.47
N ALA A 452 -11.05 0.63 24.56
CA ALA A 452 -11.90 1.09 25.66
C ALA A 452 -12.28 2.58 25.56
N ALA A 453 -11.92 3.24 24.45
CA ALA A 453 -12.11 4.66 24.22
C ALA A 453 -12.95 4.92 22.96
N ASP A 454 -13.61 6.07 22.94
CA ASP A 454 -14.50 6.46 21.84
C ASP A 454 -14.08 7.81 21.25
N ALA A 455 -14.35 8.02 19.96
CA ALA A 455 -14.14 9.32 19.37
C ALA A 455 -15.09 10.35 20.02
N PRO A 456 -14.57 11.52 20.46
CA PRO A 456 -15.37 12.49 21.20
C PRO A 456 -16.45 13.17 20.34
N ASP A 457 -16.24 13.23 19.02
CA ASP A 457 -17.18 13.81 18.06
C ASP A 457 -16.95 13.27 16.63
N GLU A 458 -17.82 13.65 15.68
CA GLU A 458 -17.68 13.24 14.28
C GLU A 458 -16.42 13.77 13.58
N LYS A 459 -15.81 14.86 14.08
CA LYS A 459 -14.58 15.42 13.49
C LYS A 459 -13.37 14.58 13.85
N GLU A 460 -13.31 14.07 15.08
CA GLU A 460 -12.26 13.17 15.54
C GLU A 460 -12.50 11.72 15.10
N LEU A 461 -13.73 11.33 14.77
CA LEU A 461 -14.07 9.96 14.36
C LEU A 461 -13.15 9.41 13.27
N LEU A 462 -12.94 10.16 12.19
CA LEU A 462 -12.05 9.71 11.12
C LEU A 462 -10.60 9.57 11.61
N ARG A 463 -10.09 10.55 12.37
CA ARG A 463 -8.70 10.54 12.85
C ARG A 463 -8.46 9.41 13.84
N ALA A 464 -9.42 9.15 14.71
CA ALA A 464 -9.40 8.03 15.66
C ALA A 464 -9.32 6.69 14.90
N ARG A 465 -10.12 6.53 13.84
CA ARG A 465 -10.10 5.34 12.98
C ARG A 465 -8.79 5.18 12.21
N GLU A 466 -8.27 6.26 11.62
CA GLU A 466 -6.97 6.25 10.94
C GLU A 466 -5.83 5.87 11.90
N ALA A 467 -5.84 6.40 13.12
CA ALA A 467 -4.84 6.09 14.14
C ALA A 467 -4.96 4.65 14.67
N ALA A 468 -6.17 4.15 14.89
CA ALA A 468 -6.41 2.76 15.24
C ALA A 468 -5.92 1.80 14.14
N ALA A 469 -6.13 2.16 12.87
CA ALA A 469 -5.65 1.38 11.73
C ALA A 469 -4.12 1.32 11.66
N MET A 470 -3.46 2.46 11.89
CA MET A 470 -2.00 2.51 12.03
C MET A 470 -1.53 1.61 13.17
N LEU A 471 -2.16 1.70 14.34
CA LEU A 471 -1.80 0.91 15.51
C LEU A 471 -1.93 -0.59 15.26
N ALA A 472 -3.06 -1.04 14.71
CA ALA A 472 -3.27 -2.44 14.35
C ALA A 472 -2.20 -2.92 13.37
N THR A 473 -1.89 -2.10 12.36
CA THR A 473 -0.85 -2.39 11.37
C THR A 473 0.53 -2.60 12.01
N ALA A 474 0.93 -1.72 12.93
CA ALA A 474 2.20 -1.87 13.65
C ALA A 474 2.26 -3.19 14.43
N ARG A 475 1.16 -3.58 15.08
CA ARG A 475 1.05 -4.82 15.86
C ARG A 475 1.18 -6.06 14.98
N TRP A 476 0.55 -6.10 13.81
CA TRP A 476 0.73 -7.21 12.84
C TRP A 476 2.16 -7.27 12.30
N MET A 477 2.77 -6.12 11.98
CA MET A 477 4.14 -6.04 11.47
C MET A 477 5.15 -6.64 12.46
N TYR A 478 5.09 -6.23 13.73
CA TYR A 478 6.08 -6.63 14.73
C TYR A 478 5.91 -8.07 15.21
N ARG A 479 4.68 -8.57 15.37
CA ARG A 479 4.47 -9.99 15.65
C ARG A 479 4.98 -10.88 14.52
N SER A 480 4.69 -10.52 13.27
CA SER A 480 5.18 -11.28 12.11
C SER A 480 6.72 -11.24 12.02
N ALA A 481 7.31 -10.08 12.33
CA ALA A 481 8.77 -9.91 12.39
C ALA A 481 9.43 -10.72 13.53
N LEU A 482 8.75 -10.90 14.67
CA LEU A 482 9.25 -11.72 15.77
C LEU A 482 9.19 -13.22 15.44
N THR A 483 8.16 -13.64 14.70
CA THR A 483 7.98 -15.02 14.24
C THR A 483 9.06 -15.45 13.23
N ARG A 484 9.50 -14.55 12.34
CA ARG A 484 10.62 -14.81 11.41
C ARG A 484 11.96 -14.49 12.09
N GLN A 485 12.71 -15.50 12.51
CA GLN A 485 14.03 -15.32 13.15
C GLN A 485 15.17 -15.53 12.15
N GLU A 486 15.17 -14.71 11.09
CA GLU A 486 16.21 -14.65 10.05
C GLU A 486 16.22 -13.26 9.42
N SER A 487 17.12 -13.04 8.46
CA SER A 487 17.15 -11.84 7.62
C SER A 487 16.93 -12.21 6.14
N ARG A 488 15.75 -11.87 5.61
CA ARG A 488 15.34 -12.18 4.22
C ARG A 488 14.69 -10.96 3.57
N GLY A 489 15.01 -10.70 2.29
CA GLY A 489 14.43 -9.56 1.57
C GLY A 489 14.68 -8.22 2.27
N MET A 490 13.61 -7.46 2.58
CA MET A 490 13.71 -6.22 3.36
C MET A 490 13.65 -6.43 4.88
N HIS A 491 13.16 -7.59 5.34
CA HIS A 491 13.18 -7.94 6.75
C HIS A 491 14.61 -8.24 7.17
N ARG A 492 15.17 -7.40 8.04
CA ARG A 492 16.54 -7.51 8.53
C ARG A 492 16.54 -7.47 10.04
N ARG A 493 17.18 -8.45 10.64
CA ARG A 493 17.31 -8.68 12.08
C ARG A 493 18.78 -8.65 12.46
N ASP A 494 19.15 -7.79 13.38
CA ASP A 494 20.52 -7.70 13.89
C ASP A 494 20.90 -8.95 14.70
N ASP A 495 19.93 -9.57 15.38
CA ASP A 495 20.09 -10.80 16.17
C ASP A 495 20.01 -12.09 15.33
N TYR A 496 19.51 -12.01 14.10
CA TYR A 496 19.48 -13.09 13.13
C TYR A 496 19.88 -12.56 11.74
N PRO A 497 21.17 -12.25 11.51
CA PRO A 497 21.62 -11.50 10.34
C PRO A 497 21.63 -12.31 9.04
N GLU A 498 21.65 -13.64 9.14
CA GLU A 498 21.72 -14.55 8.01
C GLU A 498 20.34 -15.01 7.55
N GLN A 499 20.27 -15.45 6.29
CA GLN A 499 19.11 -16.14 5.74
C GLN A 499 19.13 -17.61 6.19
N ASP A 500 17.97 -18.17 6.50
CA ASP A 500 17.82 -19.54 6.98
C ASP A 500 16.63 -20.24 6.29
N ASP A 501 16.89 -21.36 5.64
CA ASP A 501 15.90 -22.08 4.85
C ASP A 501 14.80 -22.74 5.69
N ARG A 502 14.97 -22.88 7.01
CA ARG A 502 13.87 -23.24 7.92
C ARG A 502 12.73 -22.21 7.87
N TYR A 503 13.05 -20.98 7.51
CA TYR A 503 12.11 -19.87 7.33
C TYR A 503 11.71 -19.65 5.85
N LEU A 504 11.97 -20.61 4.95
CA LEU A 504 11.44 -20.60 3.58
C LEU A 504 9.95 -20.97 3.55
N HIS A 505 9.15 -20.13 4.22
CA HIS A 505 7.70 -20.19 4.33
C HIS A 505 7.17 -18.76 4.47
N LEU A 506 5.86 -18.61 4.34
CA LEU A 506 5.16 -17.34 4.50
C LEU A 506 4.67 -17.21 5.94
N VAL A 507 4.65 -15.99 6.48
CA VAL A 507 4.04 -15.72 7.78
C VAL A 507 2.64 -15.18 7.53
N THR A 508 1.62 -15.89 8.02
CA THR A 508 0.24 -15.43 8.06
C THR A 508 -0.01 -14.76 9.41
N SER A 509 -0.81 -13.70 9.42
CA SER A 509 -1.14 -12.95 10.62
C SER A 509 -2.64 -12.65 10.62
N GLY A 510 -3.24 -12.57 11.81
CA GLY A 510 -4.65 -12.26 11.94
C GLY A 510 -5.02 -11.88 13.36
N GLY A 511 -6.32 -11.68 13.58
CA GLY A 511 -6.83 -11.18 14.86
C GLY A 511 -6.61 -9.68 15.01
N LEU A 512 -7.35 -9.10 15.95
CA LEU A 512 -7.35 -7.67 16.21
C LEU A 512 -7.06 -7.39 17.68
N ASP A 513 -7.86 -7.92 18.60
CA ASP A 513 -7.56 -7.85 20.04
C ASP A 513 -6.40 -8.80 20.38
N ASP A 514 -6.59 -10.09 20.06
CA ASP A 514 -5.57 -11.14 20.16
C ASP A 514 -4.92 -11.38 18.79
N VAL A 515 -3.82 -10.69 18.53
CA VAL A 515 -3.09 -10.85 17.27
C VAL A 515 -2.26 -12.13 17.29
N TRP A 516 -2.52 -13.02 16.32
CA TRP A 516 -1.80 -14.28 16.13
C TRP A 516 -0.96 -14.25 14.87
N THR A 517 0.02 -15.17 14.80
CA THR A 517 0.79 -15.45 13.59
C THR A 517 0.96 -16.96 13.40
N SER A 518 1.07 -17.42 12.16
CA SER A 518 1.33 -18.81 11.83
C SER A 518 2.23 -18.93 10.60
N ALA A 519 3.01 -20.01 10.55
CA ALA A 519 3.80 -20.36 9.38
C ALA A 519 2.91 -21.06 8.34
N ARG A 520 3.01 -20.63 7.09
CA ARG A 520 2.31 -21.24 5.94
C ARG A 520 3.35 -21.66 4.89
N PRO A 521 3.41 -22.94 4.51
CA PRO A 521 4.30 -23.39 3.44
C PRO A 521 4.07 -22.60 2.14
N LEU A 522 5.12 -22.47 1.34
CA LEU A 522 4.97 -22.04 -0.04
C LEU A 522 4.07 -23.05 -0.78
N ALA A 523 3.19 -22.58 -1.65
CA ALA A 523 2.41 -23.48 -2.50
C ALA A 523 3.41 -24.33 -3.31
N SER A 524 3.28 -25.66 -3.26
CA SER A 524 4.08 -26.53 -4.11
C SER A 524 3.80 -26.17 -5.57
N ALA A 525 4.82 -26.28 -6.43
CA ALA A 525 4.70 -26.07 -7.87
C ALA A 525 3.81 -27.13 -8.58
N GLN A 526 2.92 -27.81 -7.86
CA GLN A 526 2.07 -28.91 -8.33
C GLN A 526 0.84 -28.47 -9.13
N TYR A 527 0.61 -27.18 -9.35
CA TYR A 527 -0.48 -26.71 -10.22
C TYR A 527 -0.06 -26.50 -11.69
N ALA A 528 1.12 -26.97 -12.10
CA ALA A 528 1.54 -26.96 -13.50
C ALA A 528 0.90 -28.07 -14.36
N GLU A 529 0.21 -29.06 -13.77
CA GLU A 529 -0.37 -30.21 -14.49
C GLU A 529 -1.91 -30.17 -14.67
N ALA A 530 -2.60 -29.11 -14.24
CA ALA A 530 -4.07 -29.03 -14.34
C ALA A 530 -4.58 -28.06 -15.43
N ALA A 531 -3.75 -27.75 -16.42
CA ALA A 531 -4.14 -26.94 -17.58
C ALA A 531 -3.45 -27.44 -18.86
N GLU A 532 -3.64 -28.73 -19.18
CA GLU A 532 -3.66 -29.22 -20.56
C GLU A 532 -5.11 -29.40 -21.02
#